data_AF-A0A9D7H3V3-F1
#
_entry.id   AF-A0A9D7H3V3-F1
#
_cell.length_a   1.000
_cell.length_b   1.000
_cell.length_c   1.000
_cell.angle_alpha   90.00
_cell.angle_beta   90.00
_cell.angle_gamma   90.00
#
_symmetry.space_group_name_H-M   'P 1'
#
loop_
_entity.id
_entity.type
_entity.pdbx_description
1 polymer ?
#
loop_
_entity_poly.entity_id
_entity_poly.type
_entity_poly.pdbx_seq_one_letter_code
_entity_poly.pdbx_strand_id
1 'polypeptide(L)'
;MFKAVLRDMVEKTDGGIAGLLMDGSGIPVDSYSISDAPFDINTVGAELSVVLNQIGKASEMLDAGAAQEIAVNTEKMITVIRAINSEYFLALTMLPSGNFGKGRFMMRTAAPKLLAEL
;
A
#
# COMPACT_ATOMS: atom_id res chain seq x y z
N MET A 1 -16.82 2.98 -2.76
CA MET A 1 -16.23 4.16 -2.09
C MET A 1 -14.72 4.03 -1.95
N PHE A 2 -14.19 2.86 -1.58
CA PHE A 2 -12.75 2.56 -1.54
C PHE A 2 -11.99 3.03 -2.79
N LYS A 3 -12.44 2.62 -3.99
CA LYS A 3 -11.86 3.07 -5.26
C LYS A 3 -11.70 4.59 -5.40
N ALA A 4 -12.65 5.40 -4.91
CA ALA A 4 -12.56 6.85 -4.98
C ALA A 4 -11.48 7.41 -4.03
N VAL A 5 -11.36 6.83 -2.83
CA VAL A 5 -10.30 7.19 -1.87
C VAL A 5 -8.93 6.76 -2.39
N LEU A 6 -8.82 5.54 -2.95
CA LEU A 6 -7.59 5.04 -3.58
C LEU A 6 -7.19 5.89 -4.78
N ARG A 7 -8.14 6.27 -5.63
CA ARG A 7 -7.92 7.20 -6.73
C ARG A 7 -7.38 8.54 -6.26
N ASP A 8 -8.03 9.17 -5.28
CA ASP A 8 -7.58 10.46 -4.73
C ASP A 8 -6.17 10.37 -4.15
N MET A 9 -5.86 9.28 -3.45
CA MET A 9 -4.52 9.01 -2.91
C MET A 9 -3.46 8.90 -4.02
N VAL A 10 -3.76 8.14 -5.08
CA VAL A 10 -2.82 7.90 -6.18
C VAL A 10 -2.63 9.16 -7.02
N GLU A 11 -3.72 9.78 -7.49
CA GLU A 11 -3.67 10.94 -8.39
C GLU A 11 -3.07 12.19 -7.71
N LYS A 12 -3.18 12.33 -6.38
CA LYS A 12 -2.54 13.42 -5.63
C LYS A 12 -1.11 13.12 -5.20
N THR A 13 -0.63 11.89 -5.38
CA THR A 13 0.78 11.57 -5.14
C THR A 13 1.56 11.83 -6.42
N ASP A 14 2.57 12.69 -6.36
CA ASP A 14 3.41 12.96 -7.53
C ASP A 14 4.14 11.67 -7.93
N GLY A 15 3.94 11.21 -9.15
CA GLY A 15 4.45 9.92 -9.63
C GLY A 15 3.66 8.69 -9.15
N GLY A 16 2.50 8.85 -8.52
CA GLY A 16 1.62 7.75 -8.12
C GLY A 16 1.15 6.92 -9.33
N ILE A 17 1.23 5.60 -9.21
CA ILE A 17 0.85 4.64 -10.27
C ILE A 17 -0.43 3.90 -9.88
N ALA A 18 -0.45 3.35 -8.66
CA ALA A 18 -1.56 2.50 -8.23
C ALA A 18 -1.68 2.43 -6.71
N GLY A 19 -2.86 2.08 -6.23
CA GLY A 19 -3.20 1.89 -4.84
C GLY A 19 -4.06 0.65 -4.67
N LEU A 20 -3.86 -0.06 -3.56
CA LEU A 20 -4.53 -1.32 -3.27
C LEU A 20 -4.89 -1.37 -1.79
N LEU A 21 -6.12 -1.73 -1.50
CA LEU A 21 -6.57 -2.15 -0.17
C LEU A 21 -6.67 -3.68 -0.19
N MET A 22 -6.02 -4.36 0.75
CA MET A 22 -6.04 -5.81 0.85
C MET A 22 -6.15 -6.26 2.29
N ASP A 23 -6.66 -7.47 2.50
CA ASP A 23 -6.69 -8.12 3.80
C ASP A 23 -5.32 -8.73 4.17
N GLY A 24 -5.20 -9.23 5.41
CA GLY A 24 -3.99 -9.90 5.90
C GLY A 24 -3.67 -11.23 5.22
N SER A 25 -4.58 -11.77 4.40
CA SER A 25 -4.33 -12.94 3.55
C SER A 25 -3.77 -12.55 2.18
N GLY A 26 -3.62 -11.25 1.89
CA GLY A 26 -3.15 -10.75 0.60
C GLY A 26 -4.24 -10.69 -0.46
N ILE A 27 -5.51 -10.80 -0.08
CA ILE A 27 -6.64 -10.75 -1.01
C ILE A 27 -7.05 -9.29 -1.21
N PRO A 28 -7.07 -8.79 -2.47
CA PRO A 28 -7.55 -7.44 -2.78
C PRO A 28 -9.01 -7.23 -2.38
N VAL A 29 -9.27 -6.18 -1.60
CA VAL A 29 -10.62 -5.65 -1.33
C VAL A 29 -11.04 -4.72 -2.46
N ASP A 30 -10.17 -3.76 -2.82
CA ASP A 30 -10.38 -2.85 -3.94
C ASP A 30 -9.02 -2.30 -4.40
N SER A 31 -8.94 -1.87 -5.66
CA SER A 31 -7.73 -1.31 -6.24
C SER A 31 -8.03 -0.21 -7.26
N TYR A 32 -7.05 0.68 -7.43
CA TYR A 32 -7.05 1.70 -8.46
C TYR A 32 -5.65 1.80 -9.07
N SER A 33 -5.59 1.86 -10.39
CA SER A 33 -4.37 2.14 -11.15
C SER A 33 -4.66 3.23 -12.17
N ILE A 34 -3.66 4.06 -12.45
CA ILE A 34 -3.73 4.98 -13.59
C ILE A 34 -3.87 4.21 -14.91
N SER A 35 -4.34 4.87 -15.95
CA SER A 35 -4.31 4.33 -17.31
C SER A 35 -2.88 3.98 -17.71
N ASP A 36 -2.71 2.83 -18.35
CA ASP A 36 -1.41 2.32 -18.83
C ASP A 36 -0.35 2.15 -17.72
N ALA A 37 -0.80 1.83 -16.49
CA ALA A 37 0.11 1.51 -15.40
C ALA A 37 1.10 0.40 -15.82
N PRO A 38 2.41 0.57 -15.59
CA PRO A 38 3.44 -0.36 -16.05
C PRO A 38 3.39 -1.72 -15.36
N PHE A 39 2.66 -1.85 -14.25
CA PHE A 39 2.53 -3.06 -13.45
C PHE A 39 1.08 -3.25 -12.99
N ASP A 40 0.65 -4.50 -12.89
CA ASP A 40 -0.62 -4.85 -12.26
C ASP A 40 -0.47 -4.82 -10.73
N ILE A 41 -1.17 -3.90 -10.09
CA ILE A 41 -1.11 -3.71 -8.64
C ILE A 41 -1.65 -4.92 -7.86
N ASN A 42 -2.59 -5.68 -8.42
CA ASN A 42 -3.12 -6.86 -7.74
C ASN A 42 -2.05 -7.96 -7.67
N THR A 43 -1.28 -8.14 -8.76
CA THR A 43 -0.12 -9.03 -8.79
C THR A 43 0.94 -8.57 -7.79
N VAL A 44 1.27 -7.27 -7.77
CA VAL A 44 2.22 -6.71 -6.79
C VAL A 44 1.77 -6.96 -5.34
N GLY A 45 0.48 -6.77 -5.05
CA GLY A 45 -0.11 -7.03 -3.74
C GLY A 45 -0.01 -8.49 -3.30
N ALA A 46 -0.38 -9.42 -4.20
CA ALA A 46 -0.33 -10.84 -3.93
C ALA A 46 1.10 -11.30 -3.61
N GLU A 47 2.09 -10.91 -4.41
CA GLU A 47 3.50 -11.28 -4.20
C GLU A 47 4.08 -10.66 -2.92
N LEU A 48 3.79 -9.39 -2.65
CA LEU A 48 4.31 -8.72 -1.46
C LEU A 48 3.62 -9.18 -0.16
N SER A 49 2.38 -9.68 -0.22
CA SER A 49 1.67 -10.19 0.98
C SER A 49 2.43 -11.31 1.70
N VAL A 50 3.09 -12.18 0.94
CA VAL A 50 3.94 -13.25 1.49
C VAL A 50 5.12 -12.66 2.27
N VAL A 51 5.73 -11.60 1.74
CA VAL A 51 6.84 -10.88 2.37
C VAL A 51 6.38 -10.13 3.62
N LEU A 52 5.20 -9.49 3.59
CA LEU A 52 4.62 -8.81 4.75
C LEU A 52 4.45 -9.77 5.94
N ASN A 53 3.95 -10.98 5.68
CA ASN A 53 3.77 -12.00 6.71
C ASN A 53 5.11 -12.43 7.34
N GLN A 54 6.18 -12.50 6.55
CA GLN A 54 7.52 -12.79 7.07
C GLN A 54 8.07 -11.63 7.91
N ILE A 55 7.86 -10.38 7.47
CA ILE A 55 8.30 -9.19 8.21
C ILE A 55 7.53 -9.04 9.53
N GLY A 56 6.23 -9.36 9.55
CA GLY A 56 5.43 -9.41 10.77
C GLY A 56 6.03 -10.38 11.80
N LYS A 57 6.30 -11.62 11.39
CA LYS A 57 6.96 -12.64 12.23
C LYS A 57 8.34 -12.19 12.72
N ALA A 58 9.14 -11.60 11.84
CA ALA A 58 10.46 -11.09 12.22
C ALA A 58 10.37 -9.98 13.27
N SER A 59 9.37 -9.11 13.16
CA SER A 59 9.15 -8.02 14.13
C SER A 59 8.72 -8.54 15.51
N GLU A 60 7.88 -9.59 15.54
CA GLU A 60 7.52 -10.30 16.78
C GLU A 60 8.73 -10.99 17.41
N MET A 61 9.56 -11.68 16.63
CA MET A 61 10.79 -12.32 17.13
C MET A 61 11.81 -11.33 17.70
N LEU A 62 11.77 -10.07 17.27
CA LEU A 62 12.62 -8.99 17.77
C LEU A 62 12.06 -8.31 19.03
N ASP A 63 10.88 -8.71 19.51
CA ASP A 63 10.11 -7.99 20.53
C ASP A 63 9.88 -6.50 20.17
N ALA A 64 9.86 -6.17 18.88
CA ALA A 64 9.73 -4.81 18.37
C ALA A 64 8.26 -4.37 18.19
N GLY A 65 7.31 -5.28 18.44
CA GLY A 65 5.89 -5.08 18.21
C GLY A 65 5.47 -5.31 16.74
N ALA A 66 4.25 -4.88 16.40
CA ALA A 66 3.67 -5.12 15.08
C ALA A 66 4.29 -4.20 14.01
N ALA A 67 4.67 -4.78 12.86
CA ALA A 67 5.14 -4.02 11.70
C ALA A 67 4.06 -3.03 11.21
N GLN A 68 4.38 -1.74 11.20
CA GLN A 68 3.44 -0.69 10.83
C GLN A 68 3.51 -0.32 9.34
N GLU A 69 4.71 -0.33 8.76
CA GLU A 69 4.95 0.12 7.40
C GLU A 69 6.22 -0.52 6.81
N ILE A 70 6.16 -0.87 5.53
CA ILE A 70 7.29 -1.38 4.75
C ILE A 70 7.34 -0.60 3.44
N ALA A 71 8.55 -0.28 2.98
CA ALA A 71 8.78 0.32 1.68
C ALA A 71 9.78 -0.52 0.88
N VAL A 72 9.43 -0.87 -0.35
CA VAL A 72 10.29 -1.59 -1.29
C VAL A 72 10.62 -0.64 -2.43
N ASN A 73 11.89 -0.25 -2.51
CA ASN A 73 12.41 0.64 -3.54
C ASN A 73 13.18 -0.18 -4.57
N THR A 74 12.79 -0.07 -5.83
CA THR A 74 13.42 -0.75 -6.95
C THR A 74 13.79 0.25 -8.03
N GLU A 75 14.51 -0.20 -9.06
CA GLU A 75 14.89 0.64 -10.20
C GLU A 75 13.69 1.20 -10.98
N LYS A 76 12.52 0.53 -10.91
CA LYS A 76 11.34 0.88 -11.73
C LYS A 76 10.15 1.38 -10.94
N MET A 77 10.10 1.13 -9.64
CA MET A 77 9.00 1.57 -8.79
C MET A 77 9.38 1.58 -7.30
N ILE A 78 8.61 2.35 -6.53
CA ILE A 78 8.60 2.32 -5.08
C ILE A 78 7.20 1.88 -4.65
N THR A 79 7.11 0.85 -3.82
CA THR A 79 5.84 0.41 -3.21
C THR A 79 5.92 0.58 -1.71
N VAL A 80 4.98 1.34 -1.15
CA VAL A 80 4.79 1.53 0.30
C VAL A 80 3.56 0.76 0.72
N ILE A 81 3.68 -0.05 1.77
CA ILE A 81 2.58 -0.80 2.34
C ILE A 81 2.48 -0.46 3.83
N ARG A 82 1.27 -0.15 4.29
CA ARG A 82 0.99 0.23 5.67
C ARG A 82 -0.16 -0.61 6.23
N ALA A 83 0.00 -1.13 7.43
CA ALA A 83 -1.12 -1.65 8.21
C ALA A 83 -2.04 -0.49 8.61
N ILE A 84 -3.32 -0.56 8.24
CA ILE A 84 -4.30 0.46 8.64
C ILE A 84 -5.12 0.02 9.86
N ASN A 85 -5.20 -1.28 10.12
CA ASN A 85 -5.62 -1.89 11.38
C ASN A 85 -4.97 -3.30 11.48
N SER A 86 -5.50 -4.18 12.33
CA SER A 86 -5.01 -5.56 12.48
C SER A 86 -5.33 -6.50 11.32
N GLU A 87 -6.23 -6.11 10.42
CA GLU A 87 -6.80 -6.99 9.39
C GLU A 87 -6.48 -6.52 7.97
N TYR A 88 -6.20 -5.23 7.76
CA TYR A 88 -6.08 -4.63 6.44
C TYR A 88 -4.80 -3.85 6.26
N PHE A 89 -4.31 -3.91 5.02
CA PHE A 89 -3.13 -3.21 4.53
C PHE A 89 -3.50 -2.30 3.36
N LEU A 90 -2.94 -1.09 3.38
CA LEU A 90 -3.02 -0.14 2.29
C LEU A 90 -1.66 -0.08 1.58
N ALA A 91 -1.65 -0.30 0.27
CA ALA A 91 -0.48 -0.17 -0.57
C ALA A 91 -0.59 1.03 -1.52
N LEU A 92 0.53 1.69 -1.79
CA LEU A 92 0.70 2.73 -2.79
C LEU A 92 1.99 2.47 -3.56
N THR A 93 1.87 2.33 -4.87
CA THR A 93 3.01 2.20 -5.79
C THR A 93 3.18 3.51 -6.56
N MET A 94 4.42 3.96 -6.70
CA MET A 94 4.82 5.16 -7.41
C MET A 94 6.08 4.95 -8.24
N LEU A 95 6.32 5.83 -9.22
CA LEU A 95 7.58 5.87 -9.96
C LEU A 95 8.76 6.19 -9.00
N PRO A 96 10.01 5.80 -9.34
CA PRO A 96 11.19 6.13 -8.53
C PRO A 96 11.43 7.64 -8.39
N SER A 97 10.97 8.43 -9.37
CA SER A 97 10.99 9.90 -9.33
C SER A 97 9.82 10.51 -8.56
N GLY A 98 8.91 9.68 -8.04
CA GLY A 98 7.73 10.12 -7.30
C GLY A 98 8.06 10.71 -5.94
N ASN A 99 7.12 11.46 -5.39
CA ASN A 99 7.28 12.09 -4.09
C ASN A 99 6.90 11.13 -2.95
N PHE A 100 7.90 10.39 -2.45
CA PHE A 100 7.74 9.41 -1.39
C PHE A 100 7.08 9.98 -0.11
N GLY A 101 7.52 11.16 0.32
CA GLY A 101 6.97 11.82 1.52
C GLY A 101 5.49 12.19 1.34
N LYS A 102 5.13 12.73 0.17
CA LYS A 102 3.74 13.04 -0.18
C LYS A 102 2.89 11.78 -0.26
N GLY A 103 3.41 10.69 -0.84
CA GLY A 103 2.71 9.40 -0.87
C GLY A 103 2.36 8.90 0.54
N ARG A 104 3.33 8.88 1.46
CA ARG A 104 3.10 8.51 2.87
C ARG A 104 2.10 9.43 3.57
N PHE A 105 2.13 10.73 3.26
CA PHE A 105 1.14 11.70 3.74
C PHE A 105 -0.26 11.35 3.22
N MET A 106 -0.41 11.12 1.91
CA MET A 106 -1.69 10.76 1.29
C MET A 106 -2.25 9.47 1.89
N MET A 107 -1.43 8.42 2.04
CA MET A 107 -1.83 7.17 2.71
C MET A 107 -2.35 7.40 4.13
N ARG A 108 -1.68 8.26 4.92
CA ARG A 108 -2.12 8.60 6.28
C ARG A 108 -3.51 9.25 6.30
N THR A 109 -3.80 10.12 5.32
CA THR A 109 -5.10 10.79 5.23
C THR A 109 -6.19 9.92 4.62
N ALA A 110 -5.82 8.92 3.81
CA ALA A 110 -6.74 7.95 3.22
C ALA A 110 -7.18 6.89 4.23
N ALA A 111 -6.27 6.40 5.07
CA ALA A 111 -6.52 5.34 6.05
C ALA A 111 -7.81 5.52 6.88
N PRO A 112 -8.07 6.64 7.58
CA PRO A 112 -9.29 6.78 8.37
C PRO A 112 -10.57 6.77 7.53
N LYS A 113 -10.51 7.19 6.25
CA LYS A 113 -11.66 7.15 5.33
C LYS A 113 -11.95 5.73 4.85
N LEU A 114 -10.92 4.91 4.69
CA LEU A 114 -11.08 3.49 4.34
C LEU A 114 -11.62 2.71 5.54
N LEU A 115 -11.07 2.95 6.74
CA LEU A 115 -11.51 2.29 7.98
C LEU A 115 -12.97 2.58 8.37
N ALA A 116 -13.50 3.75 8.01
CA ALA A 116 -14.89 4.10 8.31
C ALA A 116 -15.92 3.24 7.53
N GLU A 117 -15.46 2.55 6.48
CA GLU A 117 -16.31 1.75 5.57
C GLU A 117 -16.05 0.24 5.70
N LEU A 118 -15.09 -0.17 6.54
CA LEU A 118 -14.74 -1.56 6.86
C LEU A 118 -15.51 -2.02 8.09
#